data_AF-A0A9W5YSZ6-F1
#
_entry.id   AF-A0A9W5YSZ6-F1
#
_cell.length_a   1.000
_cell.length_b   1.000
_cell.length_c   1.000
_cell.angle_alpha   90.00
_cell.angle_beta   90.00
_cell.angle_gamma   90.00
#
_symmetry.space_group_name_H-M   'P 1'
#
loop_
_entity.id
_entity.type
_entity.pdbx_description
1 polymer ?
#
loop_
_entity_poly.entity_id
_entity_poly.type
_entity_poly.pdbx_seq_one_letter_code
_entity_poly.pdbx_strand_id
1 'polypeptide(L)'
;MFSSAPPKNQRLKVTAGTSYAQDTHETVTVNSTSPLHLKTDHLTSNLWVRIKDYTGYPTNSPKTNTYFDTPPFNSNLFSISFTLNFTDDVNGNDLIFGNDFDHPIRPYLPTGFNTALKIVKSTLDPSLDGDAYADKPYLYSPGLASWNQFLIGDKQEESDNNDENVIVQEGGTGSGADVRTEYNIPDSPSSRRSHFQAEAKRKDFVFEKGRTYAVDFGNGYLDFNEFAIRIPGFSFHIGKYVSEKNNVLRYVLKNRATGEVYLVICLTVVLEEEAGDDSDEDDEGDDLVDVEDEQEIDDVD
;
A
#
# COMPACT_ATOMS: atom_id res chain seq x y z
N MET A 1 13.64 28.75 -2.48
CA MET A 1 12.32 28.52 -1.88
C MET A 1 11.40 28.10 -3.01
N PHE A 2 11.33 26.81 -3.30
CA PHE A 2 10.34 26.27 -4.23
C PHE A 2 9.52 25.26 -3.43
N SER A 3 8.47 25.77 -2.80
CA SER A 3 7.32 24.99 -2.41
C SER A 3 6.27 25.37 -3.43
N SER A 4 6.17 24.61 -4.52
CA SER A 4 4.91 24.56 -5.23
C SER A 4 4.05 23.61 -4.41
N ALA A 5 3.14 24.19 -3.63
CA ALA A 5 2.04 23.42 -3.06
C ALA A 5 1.36 22.66 -4.21
N PRO A 6 0.83 21.45 -3.97
CA PRO A 6 0.09 20.69 -4.97
C PRO A 6 -1.00 21.60 -5.60
N PRO A 7 -1.29 21.45 -6.92
CA PRO A 7 -2.35 22.21 -7.56
C PRO A 7 -3.63 22.08 -6.72
N LYS A 8 -4.27 23.21 -6.40
CA LYS A 8 -5.44 23.28 -5.49
C LYS A 8 -6.64 22.41 -5.91
N ASN A 9 -6.57 21.77 -7.08
CA ASN A 9 -7.67 21.11 -7.77
C ASN A 9 -7.52 19.57 -7.84
N GLN A 10 -6.55 18.98 -7.13
CA GLN A 10 -6.34 17.53 -7.10
C GLN A 10 -6.69 16.96 -5.72
N ARG A 11 -7.80 16.24 -5.62
CA ARG A 11 -8.27 15.64 -4.36
C ARG A 11 -8.45 14.13 -4.52
N LEU A 12 -8.06 13.36 -3.52
CA LEU A 12 -8.17 11.91 -3.57
C LEU A 12 -9.57 11.42 -3.19
N LYS A 13 -10.16 10.55 -4.00
CA LYS A 13 -11.29 9.69 -3.62
C LYS A 13 -10.79 8.26 -3.49
N VAL A 14 -11.10 7.61 -2.37
CA VAL A 14 -10.75 6.20 -2.15
C VAL A 14 -12.00 5.34 -2.26
N THR A 15 -11.91 4.29 -3.05
CA THR A 15 -12.96 3.28 -3.22
C THR A 15 -12.37 1.90 -3.08
N ALA A 16 -13.15 0.93 -2.62
CA ALA A 16 -12.71 -0.44 -2.56
C ALA A 16 -13.84 -1.43 -2.83
N GLY A 17 -13.47 -2.60 -3.34
CA GLY A 17 -14.38 -3.71 -3.56
C GLY A 17 -13.61 -5.03 -3.68
N THR A 18 -14.32 -6.07 -4.07
CA THR A 18 -13.79 -7.45 -4.15
C THR A 18 -13.57 -7.91 -5.59
N SER A 19 -13.65 -7.00 -6.56
CA SER A 19 -13.40 -7.28 -7.98
C SER A 19 -12.82 -6.06 -8.68
N TYR A 20 -12.38 -6.21 -9.93
CA TYR A 20 -11.93 -5.07 -10.76
C TYR A 20 -13.08 -4.17 -11.24
N ALA A 21 -14.35 -4.57 -11.09
CA ALA A 21 -15.50 -3.80 -11.54
C ALA A 21 -15.74 -2.60 -10.60
N GLN A 22 -15.25 -1.42 -10.97
CA GLN A 22 -15.26 -0.21 -10.13
C GLN A 22 -16.67 0.28 -9.76
N ASP A 23 -17.68 -0.03 -10.56
CA ASP A 23 -19.09 0.27 -10.27
C ASP A 23 -19.65 -0.54 -9.09
N THR A 24 -18.99 -1.65 -8.73
CA THR A 24 -19.30 -2.45 -7.52
C THR A 24 -18.56 -1.97 -6.28
N HIS A 25 -17.65 -0.99 -6.41
CA HIS A 25 -16.86 -0.53 -5.28
C HIS A 25 -17.64 0.43 -4.39
N GLU A 26 -17.37 0.35 -3.09
CA GLU A 26 -17.89 1.26 -2.10
C GLU A 26 -16.86 2.36 -1.80
N THR A 27 -17.35 3.54 -1.41
CA THR A 27 -16.47 4.64 -1.00
C THR A 27 -15.90 4.37 0.39
N VAL A 28 -14.59 4.49 0.54
CA VAL A 28 -13.90 4.35 1.82
C VAL A 28 -13.89 5.71 2.53
N THR A 29 -14.40 5.75 3.76
CA THR A 29 -14.24 6.92 4.65
C THR A 29 -12.83 6.90 5.23
N VAL A 30 -11.90 7.56 4.55
CA VAL A 30 -10.48 7.61 4.95
C VAL A 30 -10.33 8.12 6.39
N ASN A 31 -9.42 7.53 7.15
CA ASN A 31 -9.13 7.80 8.57
C ASN A 31 -10.26 7.47 9.56
N SER A 32 -11.39 6.94 9.09
CA SER A 32 -12.46 6.42 9.96
C SER A 32 -11.93 5.35 10.92
N THR A 33 -12.47 5.32 12.13
CA THR A 33 -12.27 4.23 13.08
C THR A 33 -13.07 2.99 12.67
N SER A 34 -14.25 3.16 12.07
CA SER A 34 -15.05 2.06 11.55
C SER A 34 -14.50 1.60 10.18
N PRO A 35 -14.33 0.28 9.95
CA PRO A 35 -13.88 -0.25 8.67
C PRO A 35 -14.95 -0.16 7.59
N LEU A 36 -14.52 -0.32 6.34
CA LEU A 36 -15.38 -0.84 5.28
C LEU A 36 -15.42 -2.37 5.38
N HIS A 37 -16.63 -2.94 5.49
CA HIS A 37 -16.82 -4.39 5.54
C HIS A 37 -16.99 -4.97 4.13
N LEU A 38 -16.16 -5.93 3.77
CA LEU A 38 -16.14 -6.60 2.47
C LEU A 38 -16.35 -8.10 2.67
N LYS A 39 -17.28 -8.69 1.91
CA LYS A 39 -17.61 -10.12 2.00
C LYS A 39 -17.81 -10.72 0.62
N THR A 40 -17.21 -11.88 0.40
CA THR A 40 -17.42 -12.75 -0.77
C THR A 40 -17.66 -14.19 -0.32
N ASP A 41 -17.83 -15.09 -1.28
CA ASP A 41 -17.87 -16.53 -1.03
C ASP A 41 -16.50 -17.09 -0.59
N HIS A 42 -15.41 -16.32 -0.75
CA HIS A 42 -14.04 -16.75 -0.49
C HIS A 42 -13.37 -16.06 0.71
N LEU A 43 -13.86 -14.88 1.11
CA LEU A 43 -13.21 -14.02 2.10
C LEU A 43 -14.23 -13.12 2.81
N THR A 44 -14.05 -12.94 4.11
CA THR A 44 -14.55 -11.76 4.85
C THR A 44 -13.37 -10.88 5.27
N SER A 45 -13.48 -9.57 5.06
CA SER A 45 -12.42 -8.60 5.33
C SER A 45 -12.98 -7.29 5.85
N ASN A 46 -12.33 -6.73 6.86
CA ASN A 46 -12.51 -5.35 7.29
C ASN A 46 -11.36 -4.52 6.73
N LEU A 47 -11.64 -3.38 6.10
CA LEU A 47 -10.64 -2.51 5.48
C LEU A 47 -10.62 -1.12 6.13
N TRP A 48 -9.42 -0.64 6.46
CA TRP A 48 -9.13 0.74 6.83
C TRP A 48 -8.10 1.32 5.88
N VAL A 49 -8.40 2.52 5.35
CA VAL A 49 -7.42 3.34 4.65
C VAL A 49 -7.18 4.60 5.45
N ARG A 50 -5.93 4.87 5.78
CA ARG A 50 -5.49 6.02 6.55
C ARG A 50 -4.51 6.82 5.72
N ILE A 51 -4.69 8.14 5.68
CA ILE A 51 -3.79 9.06 4.99
C ILE A 51 -3.57 10.24 5.93
N LYS A 52 -2.31 10.55 6.22
CA LYS A 52 -1.95 11.64 7.11
C LYS A 52 -2.34 12.97 6.47
N ASP A 53 -2.92 13.88 7.24
CA ASP A 53 -3.37 15.20 6.78
C ASP A 53 -4.32 15.16 5.57
N TYR A 54 -5.18 14.15 5.51
CA TYR A 54 -6.09 13.89 4.40
C TYR A 54 -7.04 15.07 4.09
N THR A 55 -7.12 15.44 2.82
CA THR A 55 -7.97 16.53 2.30
C THR A 55 -8.93 16.07 1.21
N GLY A 56 -9.06 14.77 0.98
CA GLY A 56 -9.84 14.20 -0.13
C GLY A 56 -11.35 14.08 0.11
N TYR A 57 -11.97 13.12 -0.57
CA TYR A 57 -13.41 12.81 -0.53
C TYR A 57 -13.71 11.46 0.16
N PRO A 58 -14.80 11.38 0.95
CA PRO A 58 -15.75 12.46 1.21
C PRO A 58 -15.14 13.55 2.11
N THR A 59 -15.62 14.79 1.97
CA THR A 59 -14.98 15.97 2.60
C THR A 59 -15.10 16.01 4.13
N ASN A 60 -15.97 15.16 4.68
CA ASN A 60 -16.17 14.98 6.12
C ASN A 60 -15.29 13.87 6.72
N SER A 61 -14.47 13.19 5.92
CA SER A 61 -13.46 12.24 6.43
C SER A 61 -12.53 12.96 7.43
N PRO A 62 -12.16 12.31 8.55
CA PRO A 62 -11.16 12.86 9.45
C PRO A 62 -9.84 13.16 8.71
N LYS A 63 -9.19 14.27 9.07
CA LYS A 63 -7.90 14.64 8.47
C LYS A 63 -6.76 13.70 8.87
N THR A 64 -6.87 13.07 10.03
CA THR A 64 -5.84 12.17 10.55
C THR A 64 -6.47 11.08 11.40
N ASN A 65 -5.67 10.11 11.84
CA ASN A 65 -6.05 8.99 12.70
C ASN A 65 -4.93 8.75 13.73
N THR A 66 -5.28 8.24 14.92
CA THR A 66 -4.35 7.94 16.02
C THR A 66 -3.24 6.95 15.64
N TYR A 67 -3.41 6.21 14.54
CA TYR A 67 -2.35 5.44 13.89
C TYR A 67 -1.06 6.25 13.72
N PHE A 68 -1.15 7.50 13.23
CA PHE A 68 0.04 8.33 12.97
C PHE A 68 0.68 8.91 14.25
N ASP A 69 0.05 8.72 15.41
CA ASP A 69 0.61 9.09 16.72
C ASP A 69 1.20 7.87 17.45
N THR A 70 1.05 6.66 16.90
CA THR A 70 1.43 5.40 17.52
C THR A 70 2.75 4.88 16.94
N PRO A 71 3.83 4.71 17.73
CA PRO A 71 5.04 4.06 17.25
C PRO A 71 4.79 2.59 16.83
N PRO A 72 5.43 2.09 15.76
CA PRO A 72 6.44 2.77 14.94
C PRO A 72 5.85 3.53 13.72
N PHE A 73 4.55 3.77 13.68
CA PHE A 73 3.83 4.28 12.50
C PHE A 73 3.87 5.80 12.33
N ASN A 74 4.48 6.53 13.26
CA ASN A 74 4.53 7.99 13.26
C ASN A 74 5.29 8.60 12.07
N SER A 75 6.13 7.82 11.41
CA SER A 75 6.83 8.19 10.16
C SER A 75 6.03 7.84 8.89
N ASN A 76 4.92 7.10 9.00
CA ASN A 76 4.12 6.75 7.83
C ASN A 76 3.27 7.95 7.38
N LEU A 77 3.07 8.04 6.07
CA LEU A 77 2.17 9.02 5.45
C LEU A 77 0.82 8.40 5.08
N PHE A 78 0.77 7.08 4.98
CA PHE A 78 -0.46 6.34 4.77
C PHE A 78 -0.40 4.94 5.38
N SER A 79 -1.56 4.30 5.46
CA SER A 79 -1.73 2.90 5.80
C SER A 79 -2.96 2.32 5.10
N ILE A 80 -2.83 1.09 4.61
CA ILE A 80 -3.91 0.21 4.19
C ILE A 80 -3.86 -0.98 5.14
N SER A 81 -4.75 -0.98 6.13
CA SER A 81 -4.88 -2.12 7.04
C SER A 81 -6.11 -2.93 6.68
N PHE A 82 -6.01 -4.24 6.77
CA PHE A 82 -7.17 -5.09 6.57
C PHE A 82 -7.09 -6.38 7.38
N THR A 83 -8.25 -6.94 7.72
CA THR A 83 -8.35 -8.30 8.23
C THR A 83 -8.64 -9.28 7.10
N LEU A 84 -8.25 -10.53 7.27
CA LEU A 84 -8.56 -11.62 6.36
C LEU A 84 -9.13 -12.78 7.15
N ASN A 85 -10.30 -13.27 6.73
CA ASN A 85 -10.85 -14.54 7.17
C ASN A 85 -11.32 -15.32 5.93
N PHE A 86 -10.50 -16.29 5.52
CA PHE A 86 -10.76 -17.07 4.30
C PHE A 86 -11.76 -18.19 4.57
N THR A 87 -12.58 -18.50 3.57
CA THR A 87 -13.51 -19.65 3.62
C THR A 87 -12.86 -20.97 3.19
N ASP A 88 -11.66 -20.90 2.62
CA ASP A 88 -10.83 -22.00 2.16
C ASP A 88 -9.37 -21.74 2.52
N ASP A 89 -8.56 -22.79 2.61
CA ASP A 89 -7.12 -22.65 2.88
C ASP A 89 -6.43 -21.98 1.68
N VAL A 90 -5.55 -21.00 1.95
CA VAL A 90 -4.78 -20.29 0.93
C VAL A 90 -3.27 -20.49 1.17
N ASN A 91 -2.55 -20.95 0.15
CA ASN A 91 -1.10 -21.10 0.26
C ASN A 91 -0.42 -19.73 0.39
N GLY A 92 0.51 -19.60 1.34
CA GLY A 92 1.21 -18.36 1.63
C GLY A 92 2.06 -17.82 0.47
N ASN A 93 2.44 -18.68 -0.47
CA ASN A 93 3.18 -18.29 -1.67
C ASN A 93 2.29 -17.69 -2.76
N ASP A 94 0.99 -17.94 -2.72
CA ASP A 94 0.08 -17.54 -3.80
C ASP A 94 -0.66 -16.24 -3.50
N LEU A 95 -0.72 -15.83 -2.23
CA LEU A 95 -1.30 -14.56 -1.83
C LEU A 95 -0.33 -13.42 -2.08
N ILE A 96 -0.62 -12.62 -3.10
CA ILE A 96 0.17 -11.46 -3.51
C ILE A 96 -0.59 -10.16 -3.30
N PHE A 97 0.16 -9.12 -2.96
CA PHE A 97 -0.35 -7.76 -2.77
C PHE A 97 0.53 -6.76 -3.50
N GLY A 98 -0.06 -5.75 -4.11
CA GLY A 98 0.68 -4.74 -4.87
C GLY A 98 -0.21 -3.99 -5.86
N ASN A 99 0.40 -3.43 -6.91
CA ASN A 99 -0.25 -2.56 -7.86
C ASN A 99 -0.32 -3.19 -9.26
N ASP A 100 -1.38 -2.88 -10.00
CA ASP A 100 -1.48 -3.16 -11.42
C ASP A 100 -2.29 -2.09 -12.16
N PHE A 101 -2.12 -2.07 -13.48
CA PHE A 101 -2.72 -1.09 -14.38
C PHE A 101 -3.30 -1.78 -15.62
N ASP A 102 -4.46 -1.33 -16.07
CA ASP A 102 -5.14 -1.90 -17.24
C ASP A 102 -4.68 -1.28 -18.57
N HIS A 103 -3.77 -0.31 -18.49
CA HIS A 103 -3.22 0.42 -19.63
C HIS A 103 -1.73 0.70 -19.42
N PRO A 104 -0.97 0.94 -20.51
CA PRO A 104 0.44 1.27 -20.40
C PRO A 104 0.67 2.59 -19.67
N ILE A 105 1.55 2.59 -18.67
CA ILE A 105 1.90 3.81 -17.91
C ILE A 105 3.24 4.44 -18.34
N ARG A 106 3.96 3.85 -19.30
CA ARG A 106 5.28 4.31 -19.76
C ARG A 106 5.35 5.82 -20.04
N PRO A 107 4.35 6.46 -20.69
CA PRO A 107 4.39 7.90 -20.95
C PRO A 107 4.31 8.77 -19.69
N TYR A 108 3.91 8.18 -18.56
CA TYR A 108 3.65 8.84 -17.29
C TYR A 108 4.70 8.50 -16.22
N LEU A 109 5.73 7.73 -16.58
CA LEU A 109 6.80 7.39 -15.65
C LEU A 109 7.84 8.51 -15.64
N PRO A 110 8.26 9.00 -14.46
CA PRO A 110 9.36 9.94 -14.34
C PRO A 110 10.65 9.38 -14.94
N THR A 111 11.49 10.26 -15.50
CA THR A 111 12.88 9.93 -15.80
C THR A 111 13.56 9.36 -14.55
N GLY A 112 14.28 8.26 -14.70
CA GLY A 112 14.94 7.59 -13.56
C GLY A 112 14.06 6.59 -12.79
N PHE A 113 12.79 6.39 -13.14
CA PHE A 113 11.89 5.45 -12.45
C PHE A 113 12.46 4.01 -12.37
N ASN A 114 13.19 3.55 -13.39
CA ASN A 114 13.82 2.23 -13.37
C ASN A 114 14.93 2.11 -12.31
N THR A 115 15.67 3.19 -12.05
CA THR A 115 16.70 3.21 -10.99
C THR A 115 16.02 3.19 -9.62
N ALA A 116 14.96 3.97 -9.45
CA ALA A 116 14.13 3.96 -8.26
C ALA A 116 13.54 2.57 -7.96
N LEU A 117 13.00 1.89 -8.98
CA LEU A 117 12.49 0.53 -8.84
C LEU A 117 13.58 -0.46 -8.41
N LYS A 118 14.81 -0.31 -8.91
CA LYS A 118 15.95 -1.14 -8.46
C LYS A 118 16.28 -0.91 -6.99
N ILE A 119 16.20 0.33 -6.49
CA ILE A 119 16.42 0.65 -5.07
C ILE A 119 15.33 0.03 -4.21
N VAL A 120 14.06 0.15 -4.61
CA VAL A 120 12.95 -0.52 -3.92
C VAL A 120 13.22 -2.03 -3.84
N LYS A 121 13.58 -2.66 -4.96
CA LYS A 121 13.90 -4.10 -5.02
C LYS A 121 15.16 -4.50 -4.25
N SER A 122 16.11 -3.60 -4.00
CA SER A 122 17.35 -3.97 -3.28
C SER A 122 17.27 -3.68 -1.79
N THR A 123 16.45 -2.72 -1.37
CA THR A 123 16.47 -2.19 0.01
C THR A 123 15.15 -2.31 0.75
N LEU A 124 14.02 -2.08 0.08
CA LEU A 124 12.72 -1.95 0.74
C LEU A 124 11.90 -3.24 0.63
N ASP A 125 11.82 -3.79 -0.58
CA ASP A 125 11.10 -5.01 -0.88
C ASP A 125 11.85 -5.87 -1.92
N PRO A 126 12.76 -6.75 -1.45
CA PRO A 126 13.45 -7.70 -2.31
C PRO A 126 12.58 -8.76 -2.97
N SER A 127 11.32 -8.89 -2.54
CA SER A 127 10.38 -9.84 -3.11
C SER A 127 9.50 -9.25 -4.21
N LEU A 128 9.66 -7.95 -4.49
CA LEU A 128 8.89 -7.23 -5.49
C LEU A 128 9.22 -7.72 -6.90
N ASP A 129 8.23 -8.32 -7.55
CA ASP A 129 8.24 -8.66 -8.96
C ASP A 129 7.38 -7.68 -9.76
N GLY A 130 7.74 -7.47 -11.02
CA GLY A 130 6.92 -6.65 -11.91
C GLY A 130 7.69 -5.84 -12.94
N ASP A 131 6.91 -5.29 -13.85
CA ASP A 131 7.33 -4.53 -15.01
C ASP A 131 6.43 -3.29 -15.18
N ALA A 132 6.99 -2.12 -14.85
CA ALA A 132 6.30 -0.84 -15.04
C ALA A 132 6.21 -0.43 -16.52
N TYR A 133 6.97 -1.08 -17.40
CA TYR A 133 7.02 -0.84 -18.83
C TYR A 133 6.30 -1.95 -19.62
N ALA A 134 5.40 -2.72 -19.01
CA ALA A 134 4.51 -3.61 -19.73
C ALA A 134 3.30 -2.85 -20.31
N ASP A 135 2.54 -3.50 -21.21
CA ASP A 135 1.27 -2.94 -21.70
C ASP A 135 0.17 -2.99 -20.64
N LYS A 136 0.31 -3.93 -19.71
CA LYS A 136 -0.43 -4.01 -18.45
C LYS A 136 0.59 -4.04 -17.30
N PRO A 137 1.09 -2.87 -16.90
CA PRO A 137 2.07 -2.75 -15.84
C PRO A 137 1.60 -3.39 -14.54
N TYR A 138 2.52 -3.96 -13.79
CA TYR A 138 2.26 -4.49 -12.45
C TYR A 138 3.51 -4.46 -11.58
N LEU A 139 3.29 -4.41 -10.27
CA LEU A 139 4.29 -4.48 -9.22
C LEU A 139 3.68 -5.27 -8.05
N TYR A 140 4.05 -6.53 -7.88
CA TYR A 140 3.49 -7.44 -6.87
C TYR A 140 4.56 -8.08 -6.02
N SER A 141 4.24 -8.26 -4.75
CA SER A 141 5.05 -9.04 -3.81
C SER A 141 4.19 -10.08 -3.11
N PRO A 142 4.75 -11.23 -2.70
CA PRO A 142 4.10 -12.12 -1.75
C PRO A 142 3.77 -11.35 -0.46
N GLY A 143 2.51 -11.38 -0.01
CA GLY A 143 2.06 -10.54 1.11
C GLY A 143 2.90 -10.75 2.39
N LEU A 144 3.22 -12.01 2.69
CA LEU A 144 4.06 -12.37 3.84
C LEU A 144 5.47 -11.76 3.78
N ALA A 145 5.98 -11.39 2.61
CA ALA A 145 7.30 -10.78 2.44
C ALA A 145 7.27 -9.25 2.36
N SER A 146 6.10 -8.63 2.11
CA SER A 146 6.01 -7.18 1.85
C SER A 146 5.23 -6.39 2.90
N TRP A 147 4.28 -7.00 3.61
CA TRP A 147 3.47 -6.27 4.60
C TRP A 147 4.31 -5.70 5.74
N ASN A 148 3.95 -4.51 6.22
CA ASN A 148 4.69 -3.80 7.27
C ASN A 148 4.44 -4.40 8.65
N GLN A 149 3.22 -4.87 8.91
CA GLN A 149 2.84 -5.61 10.11
C GLN A 149 1.95 -6.80 9.74
N PHE A 150 2.09 -7.90 10.48
CA PHE A 150 1.27 -9.10 10.32
C PHE A 150 0.92 -9.73 11.66
N LEU A 151 -0.39 -9.83 11.92
CA LEU A 151 -0.95 -10.46 13.10
C LEU A 151 -1.69 -11.74 12.72
N ILE A 152 -1.36 -12.84 13.39
CA ILE A 152 -2.13 -14.10 13.31
C ILE A 152 -3.06 -14.16 14.52
N GLY A 153 -4.36 -14.15 14.29
CA GLY A 153 -5.38 -14.25 15.34
C GLY A 153 -5.91 -15.66 15.52
N ASP A 154 -7.03 -15.76 16.22
CA ASP A 154 -7.72 -17.01 16.48
C ASP A 154 -8.46 -17.58 15.27
N LYS A 155 -8.69 -18.90 15.33
CA LYS A 155 -9.57 -19.63 14.42
C LYS A 155 -10.99 -19.59 14.97
N GLN A 156 -11.89 -18.90 14.28
CA GLN A 156 -13.32 -18.80 14.64
C GLN A 156 -14.15 -19.00 13.38
N GLU A 157 -15.14 -19.91 13.43
CA GLU A 157 -15.99 -20.23 12.27
C GLU A 157 -16.85 -19.02 11.83
N GLU A 158 -17.16 -18.12 12.76
CA GLU A 158 -17.81 -16.83 12.51
C GLU A 158 -17.18 -15.77 13.42
N SER A 159 -16.73 -14.65 12.85
CA SER A 159 -16.22 -13.52 13.63
C SER A 159 -17.11 -12.29 13.40
N ASP A 160 -17.90 -11.92 14.41
CA ASP A 160 -18.45 -10.56 14.55
C ASP A 160 -17.31 -9.63 15.02
N ASN A 161 -16.28 -9.46 14.19
CA ASN A 161 -15.16 -8.57 14.50
C ASN A 161 -15.62 -7.11 14.30
N ASN A 162 -16.27 -6.58 15.33
CA ASN A 162 -16.66 -5.19 15.52
C ASN A 162 -15.51 -4.32 16.04
N ASP A 163 -14.25 -4.75 15.90
CA ASP A 163 -13.12 -3.99 16.39
C ASP A 163 -13.00 -2.67 15.62
N GLU A 164 -13.39 -1.58 16.27
CA GLU A 164 -13.18 -0.24 15.76
C GLU A 164 -11.70 0.14 15.91
N ASN A 165 -11.17 0.80 14.89
CA ASN A 165 -9.84 1.40 14.85
C ASN A 165 -8.67 0.43 15.08
N VAL A 166 -8.70 -0.75 14.46
CA VAL A 166 -7.60 -1.72 14.56
C VAL A 166 -6.29 -1.13 14.03
N ILE A 167 -5.31 -0.99 14.92
CA ILE A 167 -3.91 -0.71 14.58
C ILE A 167 -3.15 -2.03 14.70
N VAL A 168 -2.82 -2.63 13.56
CA VAL A 168 -2.20 -3.97 13.53
C VAL A 168 -0.78 -3.91 14.05
N GLN A 169 -0.47 -4.80 14.99
CA GLN A 169 0.88 -5.01 15.51
C GLN A 169 1.36 -6.40 15.09
N GLU A 170 2.63 -6.50 14.71
CA GLU A 170 3.26 -7.78 14.39
C GLU A 170 3.16 -8.75 15.57
N GLY A 171 2.77 -9.99 15.29
CA GLY A 171 2.72 -11.04 16.30
C GLY A 171 1.62 -12.05 16.09
N GLY A 172 1.23 -12.71 17.17
CA GLY A 172 0.12 -13.65 17.20
C GLY A 172 -0.69 -13.47 18.49
N THR A 173 -2.01 -13.61 18.41
CA THR A 173 -2.92 -13.61 19.55
C THR A 173 -3.65 -14.94 19.65
N GLY A 174 -3.98 -15.36 20.87
CA GLY A 174 -4.63 -16.65 21.12
C GLY A 174 -3.86 -17.81 20.47
N SER A 175 -4.59 -18.67 19.77
CA SER A 175 -4.05 -19.79 19.00
C SER A 175 -3.14 -19.37 17.83
N GLY A 176 -3.16 -18.11 17.41
CA GLY A 176 -2.25 -17.60 16.38
C GLY A 176 -0.80 -17.49 16.84
N ALA A 177 -0.53 -17.39 18.15
CA ALA A 177 0.83 -17.43 18.70
C ALA A 177 1.49 -18.80 18.50
N ASP A 178 0.71 -19.89 18.65
CA ASP A 178 1.18 -21.26 18.42
C ASP A 178 1.52 -21.48 16.94
N VAL A 179 0.69 -20.96 16.03
CA VAL A 179 0.95 -21.01 14.58
C VAL A 179 2.27 -20.34 14.23
N ARG A 180 2.59 -19.17 14.80
CA ARG A 180 3.89 -18.52 14.55
C ARG A 180 5.05 -19.38 14.99
N THR A 181 4.92 -20.04 16.14
CA THR A 181 5.95 -20.92 16.68
C THR A 181 6.14 -22.15 15.78
N GLU A 182 5.05 -22.78 15.34
CA GLU A 182 5.07 -23.93 14.43
C GLU A 182 5.79 -23.62 13.12
N TYR A 183 5.48 -22.48 12.49
CA TYR A 183 6.11 -22.04 11.25
C TYR A 183 7.48 -21.36 11.44
N ASN A 184 7.96 -21.23 12.69
CA ASN A 184 9.20 -20.53 13.04
C ASN A 184 9.24 -19.09 12.50
N ILE A 185 8.10 -18.38 12.61
CA ILE A 185 7.97 -17.00 12.14
C ILE A 185 8.65 -16.07 13.15
N PRO A 186 9.68 -15.29 12.75
CA PRO A 186 10.36 -14.37 13.66
C PRO A 186 9.45 -13.28 14.21
N ASP A 187 9.74 -12.78 15.42
CA ASP A 187 8.87 -11.82 16.11
C ASP A 187 8.89 -10.40 15.54
N SER A 188 10.00 -9.97 14.92
CA SER A 188 10.09 -8.62 14.36
C SER A 188 9.56 -8.56 12.92
N PRO A 189 8.95 -7.43 12.50
CA PRO A 189 8.43 -7.32 11.14
C PRO A 189 9.51 -7.46 10.07
N SER A 190 10.71 -6.91 10.30
CA SER A 190 11.84 -7.01 9.37
C SER A 190 12.32 -8.45 9.23
N SER A 191 12.50 -9.17 10.34
CA SER A 191 12.93 -10.56 10.32
C SER A 191 11.86 -11.48 9.73
N ARG A 192 10.56 -11.21 9.97
CA ARG A 192 9.46 -11.92 9.30
C ARG A 192 9.53 -11.73 7.79
N ARG A 193 9.63 -10.49 7.30
CA ARG A 193 9.72 -10.22 5.86
C ARG A 193 10.91 -10.97 5.25
N SER A 194 12.09 -10.91 5.88
CA SER A 194 13.27 -11.65 5.44
C SER A 194 13.07 -13.18 5.45
N HIS A 195 12.42 -13.74 6.49
CA HIS A 195 12.07 -15.16 6.54
C HIS A 195 11.22 -15.57 5.34
N PHE A 196 10.20 -14.77 5.02
CA PHE A 196 9.30 -15.03 3.91
C PHE A 196 9.82 -14.56 2.55
N GLN A 197 11.03 -14.02 2.42
CA GLN A 197 11.68 -13.86 1.11
C GLN A 197 11.99 -15.23 0.49
N ALA A 198 12.23 -16.26 1.31
CA ALA A 198 12.43 -17.63 0.86
C ALA A 198 11.11 -18.25 0.39
N GLU A 199 11.05 -18.64 -0.89
CA GLU A 199 9.85 -19.24 -1.49
C GLU A 199 9.40 -20.52 -0.78
N ALA A 200 10.33 -21.36 -0.32
CA ALA A 200 10.02 -22.57 0.44
C ALA A 200 9.21 -22.25 1.70
N LYS A 201 9.60 -21.21 2.45
CA LYS A 201 8.88 -20.79 3.67
C LYS A 201 7.46 -20.32 3.38
N ARG A 202 7.27 -19.63 2.25
CA ARG A 202 5.93 -19.22 1.80
C ARG A 202 5.07 -20.40 1.37
N LYS A 203 5.66 -21.40 0.70
CA LYS A 203 4.96 -22.61 0.28
C LYS A 203 4.54 -23.48 1.45
N ASP A 204 5.35 -23.50 2.51
CA ASP A 204 5.05 -24.25 3.72
C ASP A 204 3.90 -23.60 4.51
N PHE A 205 3.84 -22.26 4.56
CA PHE A 205 2.81 -21.53 5.29
C PHE A 205 1.43 -21.60 4.62
N VAL A 206 0.39 -21.85 5.42
CA VAL A 206 -1.00 -21.85 4.98
C VAL A 206 -1.79 -20.80 5.76
N PHE A 207 -2.50 -19.93 5.04
CA PHE A 207 -3.59 -19.16 5.59
C PHE A 207 -4.77 -20.10 5.78
N GLU A 208 -5.05 -20.48 7.02
CA GLU A 208 -6.09 -21.44 7.39
C GLU A 208 -7.47 -20.84 7.21
N LYS A 209 -8.37 -21.64 6.64
CA LYS A 209 -9.81 -21.40 6.65
C LYS A 209 -10.32 -21.04 8.06
N GLY A 210 -11.11 -19.98 8.15
CA GLY A 210 -11.74 -19.54 9.40
C GLY A 210 -10.77 -18.92 10.41
N ARG A 211 -9.48 -18.76 10.08
CA ARG A 211 -8.56 -18.01 10.93
C ARG A 211 -8.59 -16.54 10.55
N THR A 212 -8.60 -15.69 11.57
CA THR A 212 -8.45 -14.25 11.38
C THR A 212 -6.97 -13.89 11.28
N TYR A 213 -6.61 -13.18 10.22
CA TYR A 213 -5.33 -12.51 10.06
C TYR A 213 -5.56 -11.01 10.01
N ALA A 214 -4.61 -10.21 10.48
CA ALA A 214 -4.63 -8.77 10.28
C ALA A 214 -3.30 -8.31 9.69
N VAL A 215 -3.41 -7.34 8.80
CA VAL A 215 -2.30 -6.85 7.97
C VAL A 215 -2.29 -5.33 8.04
N ASP A 216 -1.09 -4.76 8.10
CA ASP A 216 -0.88 -3.34 7.77
C ASP A 216 0.17 -3.21 6.67
N PHE A 217 -0.16 -2.42 5.65
CA PHE A 217 0.76 -1.95 4.64
C PHE A 217 0.75 -0.43 4.62
N GLY A 218 1.84 0.18 5.05
CA GLY A 218 1.96 1.61 5.22
C GLY A 218 3.42 2.03 5.31
N ASN A 219 3.75 3.15 4.68
CA ASN A 219 5.11 3.68 4.66
C ASN A 219 5.12 5.21 4.51
N GLY A 220 6.30 5.80 4.66
CA GLY A 220 6.55 7.23 4.45
C GLY A 220 7.00 7.59 3.03
N TYR A 221 6.98 6.65 2.09
CA TYR A 221 7.55 6.83 0.76
C TYR A 221 6.54 7.35 -0.27
N LEU A 222 5.23 7.14 -0.06
CA LEU A 222 4.18 7.72 -0.90
C LEU A 222 3.50 8.86 -0.15
N ASP A 223 3.65 10.06 -0.69
CA ASP A 223 3.01 11.28 -0.20
C ASP A 223 1.81 11.62 -1.07
N PHE A 224 0.63 11.27 -0.56
CA PHE A 224 -0.63 11.46 -1.25
C PHE A 224 -1.14 12.90 -1.24
N ASN A 225 -0.58 13.77 -0.39
CA ASN A 225 -0.93 15.19 -0.39
C ASN A 225 -0.07 15.96 -1.38
N GLU A 226 1.24 15.70 -1.40
CA GLU A 226 2.18 16.35 -2.33
C GLU A 226 2.25 15.66 -3.71
N PHE A 227 1.49 14.58 -3.90
CA PHE A 227 1.58 13.68 -5.06
C PHE A 227 3.04 13.36 -5.38
N ALA A 228 3.76 12.82 -4.41
CA ALA A 228 5.18 12.56 -4.52
C ALA A 228 5.58 11.15 -4.07
N ILE A 229 6.58 10.59 -4.73
CA ILE A 229 7.26 9.35 -4.33
C ILE A 229 8.62 9.75 -3.79
N ARG A 230 8.86 9.50 -2.50
CA ARG A 230 10.11 9.81 -1.80
C ARG A 230 10.74 8.51 -1.37
N ILE A 231 11.78 8.05 -2.05
CA ILE A 231 12.56 6.86 -1.65
C ILE A 231 14.01 7.29 -1.36
N PRO A 232 14.84 6.46 -0.72
CA PRO A 232 16.23 6.84 -0.47
C PRO A 232 16.95 7.29 -1.76
N GLY A 233 17.44 8.53 -1.77
CA GLY A 233 18.15 9.14 -2.89
C GLY A 233 17.28 9.66 -4.05
N PHE A 234 15.96 9.47 -4.03
CA PHE A 234 15.08 9.95 -5.12
C PHE A 234 13.78 10.56 -4.60
N SER A 235 13.38 11.68 -5.19
CA SER A 235 12.07 12.29 -4.98
C SER A 235 11.43 12.59 -6.34
N PHE A 236 10.28 12.00 -6.62
CA PHE A 236 9.50 12.26 -7.83
C PHE A 236 8.18 12.94 -7.49
N HIS A 237 7.96 14.13 -8.03
CA HIS A 237 6.61 14.72 -8.05
C HIS A 237 5.84 14.12 -9.22
N ILE A 238 4.79 13.36 -8.89
CA ILE A 238 3.96 12.66 -9.87
C ILE A 238 2.74 13.44 -10.33
N GLY A 239 2.44 14.58 -9.71
CA GLY A 239 1.26 15.41 -10.02
C GLY A 239 1.11 15.77 -11.50
N LYS A 240 2.23 16.07 -12.20
CA LYS A 240 2.22 16.38 -13.65
C LYS A 240 1.92 15.19 -14.55
N TYR A 241 2.05 13.96 -14.04
CA TYR A 241 1.73 12.75 -14.78
C TYR A 241 0.30 12.25 -14.53
N VAL A 242 -0.45 12.93 -13.65
CA VAL A 242 -1.86 12.65 -13.41
C VAL A 242 -2.68 13.16 -14.59
N SER A 243 -3.54 12.31 -15.14
CA SER A 243 -4.47 12.66 -16.22
C SER A 243 -5.76 11.86 -16.08
N GLU A 244 -6.79 12.18 -16.85
CA GLU A 244 -8.06 11.40 -16.86
C GLU A 244 -7.84 9.90 -17.09
N LYS A 245 -6.76 9.52 -17.81
CA LYS A 245 -6.41 8.13 -18.07
C LYS A 245 -5.50 7.54 -16.99
N ASN A 246 -4.66 8.37 -16.36
CA ASN A 246 -3.66 7.96 -15.38
C ASN A 246 -3.85 8.71 -14.06
N ASN A 247 -5.01 8.55 -13.43
CA ASN A 247 -5.34 9.16 -12.14
C ASN A 247 -5.67 8.14 -11.05
N VAL A 248 -5.51 6.85 -11.30
CA VAL A 248 -5.83 5.80 -10.32
C VAL A 248 -4.57 5.03 -9.94
N LEU A 249 -4.24 5.07 -8.65
CA LEU A 249 -3.34 4.08 -8.05
C LEU A 249 -4.20 2.95 -7.47
N ARG A 250 -4.08 1.75 -8.04
CA ARG A 250 -4.84 0.58 -7.61
C ARG A 250 -3.95 -0.37 -6.82
N TYR A 251 -4.39 -0.76 -5.62
CA TYR A 251 -3.83 -1.88 -4.87
C TYR A 251 -4.74 -3.09 -5.01
N VAL A 252 -4.14 -4.28 -5.19
CA VAL A 252 -4.87 -5.54 -5.37
C VAL A 252 -4.28 -6.59 -4.46
N LEU A 253 -5.14 -7.25 -3.69
CA LEU A 253 -4.86 -8.53 -3.03
C LEU A 253 -5.48 -9.65 -3.86
N LYS A 254 -4.67 -10.62 -4.30
CA LYS A 254 -5.18 -11.75 -5.10
C LYS A 254 -4.41 -13.04 -4.87
N ASN A 255 -5.05 -14.15 -5.19
CA ASN A 255 -4.40 -15.44 -5.33
C ASN A 255 -3.89 -15.59 -6.77
N ARG A 256 -2.57 -15.63 -6.94
CA ARG A 256 -1.97 -15.74 -8.28
C ARG A 256 -2.14 -17.12 -8.94
N ALA A 257 -2.37 -18.17 -8.17
CA ALA A 257 -2.53 -19.53 -8.68
C ALA A 257 -3.94 -19.75 -9.24
N THR A 258 -4.97 -19.17 -8.59
CA THR A 258 -6.37 -19.31 -9.02
C THR A 258 -6.86 -18.12 -9.85
N GLY A 259 -6.21 -16.96 -9.73
CA GLY A 259 -6.68 -15.69 -10.27
C GLY A 259 -7.74 -15.01 -9.41
N GLU A 260 -8.10 -15.59 -8.26
CA GLU A 260 -9.12 -15.04 -7.36
C GLU A 260 -8.69 -13.67 -6.81
N VAL A 261 -9.55 -12.68 -6.96
CA VAL A 261 -9.32 -11.32 -6.49
C VAL A 261 -10.05 -11.15 -5.17
N TYR A 262 -9.30 -10.79 -4.13
CA TYR A 262 -9.86 -10.65 -2.79
C TYR A 262 -10.22 -9.21 -2.48
N LEU A 263 -9.32 -8.27 -2.77
CA LEU A 263 -9.49 -6.86 -2.49
C LEU A 263 -8.94 -6.04 -3.66
N VAL A 264 -9.66 -5.00 -4.03
CA VAL A 264 -9.21 -3.95 -4.94
C VAL A 264 -9.46 -2.62 -4.25
N ILE A 265 -8.41 -1.83 -4.05
CA ILE A 265 -8.46 -0.51 -3.44
C ILE A 265 -7.96 0.51 -4.47
N CYS A 266 -8.82 1.43 -4.87
CA CYS A 266 -8.52 2.47 -5.85
C CYS A 266 -8.40 3.83 -5.16
N LEU A 267 -7.19 4.40 -5.19
CA LEU A 267 -6.93 5.79 -4.80
C LEU A 267 -6.94 6.62 -6.08
N THR A 268 -8.03 7.35 -6.28
CA THR A 268 -8.29 8.10 -7.52
C THR A 268 -8.10 9.59 -7.28
N VAL A 269 -7.27 10.24 -8.08
CA VAL A 269 -7.20 11.71 -8.13
C VAL A 269 -8.42 12.20 -8.90
N VAL A 270 -9.31 12.89 -8.19
CA VAL A 270 -10.41 13.64 -8.79
C VAL A 270 -9.81 14.93 -9.33
N LEU A 271 -9.89 15.08 -10.65
CA LEU A 271 -9.49 16.28 -11.35
C LEU A 271 -10.69 17.23 -11.35
N GLU A 272 -10.61 18.31 -10.58
CA GLU A 272 -11.60 19.39 -10.68
C GLU A 272 -11.26 20.21 -11.94
N GLU A 273 -12.28 20.59 -12.73
CA GLU A 273 -12.08 21.46 -13.89
C GLU A 273 -11.40 22.76 -13.42
N GLU A 274 -10.21 23.04 -13.97
CA GLU A 274 -9.60 24.34 -13.80
C GLU A 274 -10.55 25.39 -14.38
N ALA A 275 -11.07 26.29 -13.54
CA ALA A 275 -11.68 27.51 -14.03
C ALA A 275 -10.56 28.25 -14.78
N GLY A 276 -10.64 28.20 -16.11
CA GLY A 276 -9.53 28.51 -17.01
C GLY A 276 -8.79 29.79 -16.65
N ASP A 277 -7.48 29.64 -16.44
CA ASP A 277 -6.53 30.74 -16.50
C ASP A 277 -5.52 30.36 -17.58
N ASP A 278 -5.68 30.97 -18.76
CA ASP A 278 -4.75 30.86 -19.87
C ASP A 278 -3.41 31.48 -19.44
N SER A 279 -2.43 30.65 -19.12
CA SER A 279 -1.02 31.06 -19.22
C SER A 279 -0.15 29.87 -19.60
N ASP A 280 0.07 29.72 -20.91
CA ASP A 280 1.14 28.94 -21.49
C ASP A 280 2.49 29.51 -21.01
N GLU A 281 3.19 28.83 -20.10
CA GLU A 281 4.64 28.93 -19.96
C GLU A 281 5.22 27.51 -19.86
N ASP A 282 5.86 27.09 -20.94
CA ASP A 282 6.70 25.89 -21.01
C ASP A 282 7.88 26.02 -20.03
N ASP A 283 7.83 25.30 -18.91
CA ASP A 283 8.99 25.15 -18.02
C ASP A 283 9.58 23.73 -18.18
N GLU A 284 10.49 23.59 -19.15
CA GLU A 284 11.40 22.44 -19.22
C GLU A 284 12.48 22.57 -18.13
N GLY A 285 12.12 22.21 -16.89
CA GLY A 285 13.03 22.00 -15.77
C GLY A 285 13.25 20.52 -15.50
N ASP A 286 14.47 20.04 -15.75
CA ASP A 286 14.94 18.67 -15.53
C ASP A 286 15.27 18.49 -14.02
N ASP A 287 14.36 17.88 -13.25
CA ASP A 287 14.52 17.73 -11.78
C ASP A 287 14.91 16.30 -11.38
N LEU A 288 16.18 15.96 -11.61
CA LEU A 288 16.90 14.96 -10.82
C LEU A 288 17.71 15.71 -9.76
N VAL A 289 17.30 15.62 -8.49
CA VAL A 289 18.12 16.08 -7.36
C VAL A 289 18.76 14.85 -6.72
N ASP A 290 19.99 14.54 -7.15
CA ASP A 290 20.88 13.64 -6.43
C ASP A 290 21.30 14.35 -5.13
N VAL A 291 21.02 13.73 -3.98
CA VAL A 291 21.52 14.20 -2.68
C VAL A 291 22.88 13.54 -2.48
N GLU A 292 23.97 14.30 -2.61
CA GLU A 292 25.31 13.82 -2.25
C GLU A 292 25.40 13.61 -0.73
N ASP A 293 25.88 12.43 -0.33
CA ASP A 293 26.23 12.10 1.05
C ASP A 293 27.43 12.96 1.50
N GLU A 294 27.21 13.93 2.40
CA GLU A 294 28.30 14.57 3.13
C GLU A 294 28.88 13.58 4.16
N GLN A 295 29.90 12.83 3.76
CA GLN A 295 30.90 12.30 4.69
C GLN A 295 31.86 13.42 5.05
N GLU A 296 31.65 14.09 6.19
CA GLU A 296 32.73 14.82 6.84
C GLU A 296 33.66 13.82 7.55
N ILE A 297 34.81 13.63 6.92
CA ILE A 297 36.04 13.11 7.51
C ILE A 297 36.61 14.24 8.37
N ASP A 298 36.52 14.10 9.69
CA ASP A 298 37.30 14.91 10.62
C ASP A 298 38.54 14.11 11.03
N ASP A 299 39.66 14.39 10.36
CA ASP A 299 41.00 14.01 10.79
C ASP A 299 41.80 15.28 11.19
N VAL A 300 42.06 15.36 12.49
CA VAL A 300 43.29 15.80 13.17
C VAL A 300 43.65 17.30 13.23
N ASP A 301 43.62 17.84 14.46
CA ASP A 301 44.83 18.18 15.24
C ASP A 301 44.62 17.99 16.76
#